data_AF-N9M9D1-F1
#
_entry.id   AF-N9M9D1-F1
#
_cell.length_a   1.000
_cell.length_b   1.000
_cell.length_c   1.000
_cell.angle_alpha   90.00
_cell.angle_beta   90.00
_cell.angle_gamma   90.00
#
_symmetry.space_group_name_H-M   'P 1'
#
loop_
_entity.id
_entity.type
_entity.pdbx_description
1 polymer ?
#
loop_
_entity_poly.entity_id
_entity_poly.type
_entity_poly.pdbx_seq_one_letter_code
_entity_poly.pdbx_strand_id
1 'polypeptide(L)'
;MFQEGKIKTYHEARGFGFIQIEGESKDLFFHIKETASQSISQFKCDGREHCSQMGSYEEALFFIRNCPNTKMDGDSDGIPCESQF
;
A
#
# COMPACT_ATOMS: atom_id res chain seq x y z
N MET A 1 6.26 17.89 -0.60
CA MET A 1 6.47 18.66 -1.83
C MET A 1 5.81 17.86 -2.93
N PHE A 2 4.72 18.36 -3.51
CA PHE A 2 3.99 17.63 -4.55
C PHE A 2 4.56 18.04 -5.91
N GLN A 3 4.82 17.07 -6.79
CA GLN A 3 5.24 17.34 -8.16
C GLN A 3 3.99 17.33 -9.03
N GLU A 4 3.66 18.49 -9.61
CA GLU A 4 2.58 18.62 -10.58
C GLU A 4 3.10 18.36 -12.00
N GLY A 5 2.30 17.66 -12.81
CA GLY A 5 2.65 17.30 -14.17
C GLY A 5 1.42 17.09 -15.03
N LYS A 6 1.60 17.10 -16.36
CA LYS A 6 0.52 16.92 -17.34
C LYS A 6 0.53 15.49 -17.86
N ILE A 7 -0.64 14.86 -17.96
CA ILE A 7 -0.76 13.54 -18.57
C ILE A 7 -0.44 13.68 -20.07
N LYS A 8 0.67 13.08 -20.50
CA LYS A 8 1.15 13.11 -21.88
C LYS A 8 0.46 12.03 -22.72
N THR A 9 0.37 10.83 -22.17
CA THR A 9 -0.25 9.67 -22.83
C THR A 9 -1.02 8.86 -21.79
N TYR A 10 -2.21 8.40 -22.13
CA TYR A 10 -2.99 7.49 -21.30
C TYR A 10 -3.62 6.40 -22.17
N HIS A 11 -3.36 5.15 -21.79
CA HIS A 11 -3.89 3.95 -22.44
C HIS A 11 -4.97 3.33 -21.56
N GLU A 12 -6.22 3.74 -21.77
CA GLU A 12 -7.40 3.28 -21.02
C GLU A 12 -7.51 1.75 -20.97
N ALA A 13 -7.36 1.08 -22.12
CA ALA A 13 -7.54 -0.37 -22.23
C ALA A 13 -6.55 -1.20 -21.41
N ARG A 14 -5.33 -0.68 -21.21
CA ARG A 14 -4.29 -1.34 -20.41
C ARG A 14 -4.12 -0.70 -19.03
N GLY A 15 -4.73 0.46 -18.83
CA GLY A 15 -4.69 1.20 -17.60
C GLY A 15 -3.30 1.69 -17.23
N PHE A 16 -2.54 2.24 -18.17
CA PHE A 16 -1.27 2.88 -17.89
C PHE A 16 -1.14 4.21 -18.62
N GLY A 17 -0.24 5.06 -18.16
CA GLY A 17 0.04 6.32 -18.83
C GLY A 17 1.42 6.87 -18.48
N PHE A 18 1.69 8.04 -19.04
CA PHE A 18 2.91 8.80 -18.85
C PHE A 18 2.56 10.23 -18.45
N ILE A 19 3.18 10.73 -17.39
CA ILE A 19 3.07 12.10 -16.90
C ILE A 19 4.36 12.83 -17.29
N GLN A 20 4.21 13.94 -17.99
CA GLN A 20 5.31 14.83 -18.30
C GLN A 20 5.48 15.85 -17.17
N ILE A 21 6.70 15.96 -16.65
CA ILE A 21 7.08 16.97 -15.65
C ILE A 21 7.75 18.13 -16.37
N GLU A 22 7.31 19.36 -16.09
CA GLU A 22 7.96 20.57 -16.60
C GLU A 22 9.31 20.75 -15.90
N GLY A 23 10.41 20.59 -16.65
CA GLY A 23 11.78 20.69 -16.14
C GLY A 23 12.57 19.38 -16.17
N GLU A 24 11.93 18.24 -16.45
CA GLU A 24 12.60 16.96 -16.66
C GLU A 24 12.38 16.42 -18.08
N SER A 25 13.42 15.81 -18.65
CA SER A 25 13.34 15.15 -19.96
C SER A 25 12.78 13.72 -19.88
N LYS A 26 12.53 13.22 -18.66
CA LYS A 26 11.98 11.88 -18.41
C LYS A 26 10.50 11.97 -18.09
N ASP A 27 9.71 11.13 -18.76
CA ASP A 27 8.29 10.97 -18.46
C ASP A 27 8.11 9.98 -17.29
N LEU A 28 7.20 10.28 -16.37
CA LEU A 28 6.79 9.39 -15.28
C LEU A 28 5.77 8.38 -15.78
N PHE A 29 6.12 7.10 -15.82
CA PHE A 29 5.18 6.03 -16.12
C PHE A 29 4.30 5.71 -14.91
N PHE A 30 2.99 5.54 -15.11
CA PHE A 30 2.04 5.13 -14.07
C PHE A 30 1.08 4.06 -14.57
N HIS A 31 0.56 3.23 -13.65
CA HIS A 31 -0.47 2.24 -13.94
C HIS A 31 -1.72 2.57 -13.10
N ILE A 32 -2.90 2.77 -13.68
CA ILE A 32 -4.14 3.06 -12.91
C ILE A 32 -4.59 1.86 -12.07
N LYS A 33 -4.21 0.65 -12.49
CA LYS A 33 -4.46 -0.57 -11.72
C LYS A 33 -3.72 -0.55 -10.38
N GLU A 34 -2.63 0.20 -10.37
CA GLU A 34 -1.84 0.48 -9.18
C GLU A 34 -2.56 1.55 -8.34
N THR A 35 -3.19 2.58 -8.92
CA THR A 35 -3.96 3.59 -8.15
C THR A 35 -5.29 3.12 -7.53
N ALA A 36 -5.95 2.10 -8.11
CA ALA A 36 -7.19 1.53 -7.55
C ALA A 36 -6.96 0.37 -6.57
N SER A 37 -5.74 -0.19 -6.57
CA SER A 37 -5.32 -1.31 -5.75
C SER A 37 -3.98 -1.01 -5.05
N GLN A 38 -3.75 0.26 -4.70
CA GLN A 38 -2.70 0.65 -3.80
C GLN A 38 -3.31 1.39 -2.60
N SER A 39 -3.87 0.63 -1.68
CA SER A 39 -3.14 0.55 -0.41
C SER A 39 -1.76 0.02 -0.79
N ILE A 40 -0.80 0.91 -0.98
CA ILE A 40 0.59 0.51 -1.24
C ILE A 40 0.87 -0.52 -0.16
N SER A 41 1.03 -1.78 -0.54
CA SER A 41 1.36 -2.85 0.38
C SER A 41 2.83 -2.65 0.76
N GLN A 42 3.11 -1.53 1.46
CA GLN A 42 4.37 -1.30 2.17
C GLN A 42 4.55 -2.36 3.26
N PHE A 43 3.46 -3.02 3.62
CA PHE A 43 3.41 -4.11 4.56
C PHE A 43 3.86 -5.39 3.86
N LYS A 44 5.07 -5.81 4.20
CA LYS A 44 5.62 -7.13 3.86
C LYS A 44 5.75 -7.93 5.14
N CYS A 45 5.62 -9.24 5.06
CA CYS A 45 5.90 -10.13 6.19
C CYS A 45 7.39 -10.06 6.55
N ASP A 46 7.74 -9.17 7.48
CA ASP A 46 9.13 -8.92 7.91
C ASP A 46 9.47 -9.64 9.23
N GLY A 47 8.61 -10.55 9.68
CA GLY A 47 8.77 -11.29 10.95
C GLY A 47 8.21 -10.58 12.19
N ARG A 48 7.38 -9.55 12.01
CA ARG A 48 6.64 -8.92 13.10
C ARG A 48 5.43 -9.75 13.51
N GLU A 49 5.34 -10.06 14.79
CA GLU A 49 4.30 -10.98 15.32
C GLU A 49 3.41 -10.34 16.39
N HIS A 50 3.77 -9.16 16.92
CA HIS A 50 3.09 -8.52 18.05
C HIS A 50 2.58 -7.10 17.71
N CYS A 51 1.52 -6.68 18.39
CA CYS A 51 0.86 -5.38 18.21
C CYS A 51 1.76 -4.17 18.47
N SER A 52 2.66 -4.25 19.44
CA SER A 52 3.60 -3.16 19.75
C SER A 52 4.58 -2.85 18.61
N GLN A 53 4.67 -3.74 17.61
CA GLN A 53 5.51 -3.57 16.43
C GLN A 53 4.74 -3.00 15.23
N MET A 54 3.42 -2.84 15.34
CA MET A 54 2.57 -2.33 14.27
C MET A 54 2.36 -0.83 14.39
N GLY A 55 2.48 -0.13 13.28
CA GLY A 55 2.30 1.32 13.22
C GLY A 55 0.86 1.76 12.99
N SER A 56 -0.03 0.84 12.59
CA SER A 56 -1.43 1.15 12.26
C SER A 56 -2.31 -0.10 12.29
N TYR A 57 -3.61 0.09 12.50
CA TYR A 57 -4.60 -0.99 12.47
C TYR A 57 -4.69 -1.68 11.08
N GLU A 58 -4.60 -0.92 9.99
CA GLU A 58 -4.59 -1.46 8.61
C GLU A 58 -3.38 -2.37 8.35
N GLU A 59 -2.23 -2.04 8.93
CA GLU A 59 -1.01 -2.86 8.86
C GLU A 59 -1.23 -4.18 9.63
N ALA A 60 -1.77 -4.11 10.84
CA ALA A 60 -2.06 -5.29 11.64
C ALA A 60 -3.07 -6.23 10.94
N LEU A 61 -4.12 -5.66 10.33
CA LEU A 61 -5.10 -6.40 9.52
C LEU A 61 -4.46 -7.09 8.31
N PHE A 62 -3.52 -6.42 7.63
CA PHE A 62 -2.78 -7.02 6.54
C PHE A 62 -1.97 -8.23 7.02
N PHE A 63 -1.27 -8.10 8.15
CA PHE A 63 -0.42 -9.16 8.68
C PHE A 63 -1.20 -10.42 9.08
N ILE A 64 -2.33 -10.30 9.79
CA ILE A 64 -3.12 -11.48 10.18
C ILE A 64 -3.72 -12.24 8.97
N ARG A 65 -3.97 -11.54 7.86
CA ARG A 65 -4.56 -12.13 6.63
C ARG A 65 -3.52 -12.67 5.67
N ASN A 66 -2.32 -12.09 5.63
CA ASN A 66 -1.31 -12.36 4.61
C ASN A 66 -0.04 -13.03 5.14
N CYS A 67 0.24 -12.96 6.45
CA CYS A 67 1.47 -13.46 7.06
C CYS A 67 1.21 -14.66 7.98
N PRO A 68 1.96 -15.77 7.84
CA PRO A 68 1.87 -16.88 8.79
C PRO A 68 2.58 -16.51 10.11
N ASN A 69 2.07 -17.02 11.23
CA ASN A 69 2.62 -16.88 12.60
C ASN A 69 2.36 -15.54 13.34
N THR A 70 1.35 -14.76 12.95
CA THR A 70 1.00 -13.54 13.71
C THR A 70 0.32 -13.84 15.04
N LYS A 71 0.75 -13.18 16.12
CA LYS A 71 0.18 -13.28 17.48
C LYS A 71 -0.46 -11.96 17.91
N MET A 72 -1.32 -11.42 17.05
CA MET A 72 -1.99 -10.12 17.22
C MET A 72 -3.48 -10.25 17.52
N ASP A 73 -4.05 -11.41 17.20
CA ASP A 73 -5.47 -11.75 17.27
C ASP A 73 -5.64 -12.79 18.38
N GLY A 74 -5.85 -12.32 19.61
CA GLY A 74 -5.78 -13.16 20.81
C GLY A 74 -6.97 -14.11 20.95
N ASP A 75 -8.15 -13.68 20.53
CA ASP A 75 -9.41 -14.41 20.60
C ASP A 75 -9.89 -14.94 19.23
N SER A 76 -9.11 -14.73 18.18
CA SER A 76 -9.34 -15.27 16.83
C SER A 76 -10.64 -14.78 16.17
N ASP A 77 -11.08 -13.57 16.51
CA ASP A 77 -12.25 -12.91 15.94
C ASP A 77 -11.92 -12.16 14.64
N GLY A 78 -10.63 -12.00 14.32
CA GLY A 78 -10.13 -11.35 13.12
C GLY A 78 -9.90 -9.85 13.28
N ILE A 79 -9.90 -9.35 14.52
CA ILE A 79 -9.61 -7.96 14.86
C ILE A 79 -8.26 -7.90 15.59
N PRO A 80 -7.17 -7.51 14.90
CA PRO A 80 -5.87 -7.47 15.52
C PRO A 80 -5.72 -6.22 16.38
N CYS A 81 -5.06 -6.38 17.53
CA CYS A 81 -4.63 -5.25 18.35
C CYS A 81 -5.77 -4.38 18.92
N GLU A 82 -6.93 -4.95 19.21
CA GLU A 82 -8.09 -4.25 19.78
C GLU A 82 -7.80 -3.48 21.07
N SER A 83 -6.86 -3.96 21.88
CA SER A 83 -6.47 -3.28 23.13
C SER A 83 -5.43 -2.17 22.93
N GLN A 84 -4.97 -1.93 21.70
CA GLN A 84 -3.88 -1.01 21.38
C GLN A 84 -4.33 0.20 20.55
N PHE A 85 -5.42 0.07 19.78
CA PHE A 85 -5.96 1.08 18.87
C PHE A 85 -7.39 1.49 19.23
#